data_AF-A0A0D0D883-F1
#
_entry.id   AF-A0A0D0D883-F1
#
_cell.length_a   1.000
_cell.length_b   1.000
_cell.length_c   1.000
_cell.angle_alpha   90.00
_cell.angle_beta   90.00
_cell.angle_gamma   90.00
#
_symmetry.space_group_name_H-M   'P 1'
#
loop_
_entity.id
_entity.type
_entity.pdbx_description
1 polymer ?
#
loop_
_entity_poly.entity_id
_entity_poly.type
_entity_poly.pdbx_seq_one_letter_code
_entity_poly.pdbx_strand_id
1 'polypeptide(L)' 'KKKGEGLTSREVKGTVKFGGGSLMVWGCIGWNGGRMDAESYVAIFERGLLQSMEDSGIPTDEVIFQQDDDPKHTSRRAQ' A
#
# COMPACT_ATOMS: atom_id res chain seq x y z
N LYS A 1 11.48 -29.35 28.27
CA LYS A 1 10.41 -29.43 27.24
C LYS A 1 10.68 -30.59 26.31
N LYS A 2 9.63 -31.23 25.79
CA LYS A 2 9.79 -32.26 24.76
C LYS A 2 10.15 -31.59 23.44
N LYS A 3 10.99 -32.25 22.64
CA LYS A 3 11.35 -31.78 21.30
C LYS A 3 10.07 -31.66 20.48
N GLY A 4 9.77 -30.46 19.98
CA GLY A 4 8.58 -30.16 19.17
C GLY A 4 7.45 -29.40 19.88
N GLU A 5 7.53 -29.15 21.18
CA GLU A 5 6.55 -28.29 21.87
C GLU A 5 6.80 -26.80 21.60
N GLY A 6 5.75 -26.07 21.22
CA GLY A 6 5.78 -24.62 21.01
C GLY A 6 6.08 -23.82 22.29
N LEU A 7 6.44 -22.54 22.15
CA LEU A 7 6.68 -21.63 23.28
C LEU A 7 5.37 -21.21 23.95
N THR A 8 5.39 -21.10 25.28
CA THR A 8 4.29 -20.55 26.09
C THR A 8 4.51 -19.06 26.32
N SER A 9 3.45 -18.32 26.69
CA SER A 9 3.53 -16.88 26.94
C SER A 9 4.52 -16.48 28.04
N ARG A 10 4.85 -17.37 28.98
CA ARG A 10 5.87 -17.13 30.02
C ARG A 10 7.30 -17.24 29.51
N GLU A 11 7.49 -17.81 28.32
CA GLU A 11 8.80 -18.06 27.71
C GLU A 11 9.13 -17.07 26.58
N VAL A 12 8.21 -16.15 26.27
CA VAL A 12 8.41 -15.12 25.23
C VAL A 12 8.28 -13.73 25.84
N LYS A 13 9.17 -12.82 25.46
CA LYS A 13 9.05 -11.39 25.78
C LYS A 13 8.29 -10.70 24.65
N GLY A 14 7.22 -9.98 24.98
CA GLY A 14 6.47 -9.19 24.00
C GLY A 14 7.35 -8.14 23.32
N THR A 15 7.19 -8.00 22.00
CA THR A 15 7.82 -6.94 21.20
C THR A 15 6.79 -6.38 20.23
N VAL A 16 6.93 -5.10 19.87
CA VAL A 16 6.05 -4.43 18.89
C VAL A 16 6.47 -4.76 17.46
N LYS A 17 7.77 -4.94 17.20
CA LYS A 17 8.31 -5.30 15.88
C LYS A 17 9.32 -6.43 16.03
N PHE A 18 9.21 -7.43 15.15
CA PHE A 18 10.16 -8.54 15.07
C PHE A 18 11.21 -8.28 13.98
N GLY A 19 12.36 -8.95 14.06
CA GLY A 19 13.50 -8.74 13.17
C GLY A 19 13.39 -9.34 11.76
N GLY A 20 12.19 -9.79 11.34
CA GLY A 20 11.97 -10.42 10.04
C GLY A 20 11.95 -9.47 8.83
N GLY A 21 12.17 -8.17 9.06
CA GLY A 21 12.11 -7.13 8.04
C GLY A 21 10.70 -6.54 7.83
N SER A 22 10.61 -5.57 6.92
CA SER A 22 9.35 -4.90 6.55
C SER A 22 9.34 -4.56 5.06
N LEU A 23 8.17 -4.65 4.42
CA LEU A 23 7.92 -4.16 3.07
C LEU A 23 7.05 -2.90 3.16
N MET A 24 7.45 -1.84 2.48
CA MET A 24 6.65 -0.62 2.30
C MET A 24 6.07 -0.62 0.90
N VAL A 25 4.78 -0.34 0.77
CA VAL A 25 4.04 -0.34 -0.50
C VAL A 25 3.29 0.97 -0.65
N TRP A 26 3.20 1.46 -1.89
CA TRP A 26 2.33 2.58 -2.27
C TRP A 26 1.27 2.08 -3.27
N GLY A 27 0.07 2.66 -3.23
CA GLY A 27 -1.01 2.32 -4.16
C GLY A 27 -2.24 3.22 -3.96
N CYS A 28 -3.20 3.14 -4.87
CA CYS A 28 -4.46 3.89 -4.82
C CYS A 28 -5.67 2.96 -5.03
N ILE A 29 -6.85 3.34 -4.53
CA ILE A 29 -8.10 2.57 -4.65
C ILE A 29 -9.23 3.53 -5.02
N GLY A 30 -10.08 3.14 -5.98
CA GLY A 30 -11.27 3.89 -6.41
C GLY A 30 -12.59 3.32 -5.85
N TRP A 31 -13.68 4.10 -5.99
CA TRP A 31 -15.02 3.73 -5.48
C TRP A 31 -15.61 2.47 -6.14
N ASN A 32 -15.24 2.22 -7.39
CA ASN A 32 -15.66 1.02 -8.13
C ASN A 32 -15.03 -0.26 -7.56
N GLY A 33 -14.22 -0.14 -6.50
CA GLY A 33 -13.53 -1.25 -5.86
C GLY A 33 -12.70 -2.03 -6.87
N GLY A 34 -12.33 -1.38 -7.99
CA GLY A 34 -11.71 -2.00 -9.15
C GLY A 34 -10.62 -2.91 -8.65
N ARG A 35 -10.80 -4.21 -8.88
CA ARG A 35 -9.87 -5.22 -8.42
C ARG A 35 -8.56 -4.93 -9.14
N MET A 36 -7.69 -4.18 -8.49
CA MET A 36 -6.38 -3.81 -9.01
C MET A 36 -5.66 -5.13 -9.25
N ASP A 37 -5.63 -5.54 -10.51
CA ASP A 37 -4.89 -6.72 -10.91
C ASP A 37 -3.40 -6.39 -10.87
N ALA A 38 -2.58 -7.43 -10.98
CA ALA A 38 -1.13 -7.27 -10.91
C ALA A 38 -0.63 -6.30 -12.01
N GLU A 39 -1.32 -6.23 -13.16
CA GLU A 39 -0.96 -5.32 -14.25
C GLU A 39 -1.25 -3.87 -13.90
N SER A 40 -2.43 -3.58 -13.36
CA SER A 40 -2.79 -2.24 -12.88
C SER A 40 -1.87 -1.79 -11.73
N TYR A 41 -1.51 -2.72 -10.83
CA TYR A 41 -0.55 -2.47 -9.75
C TYR A 41 0.84 -2.16 -10.30
N VAL A 42 1.34 -2.95 -11.26
CA VAL A 42 2.64 -2.69 -11.90
C VAL A 42 2.59 -1.39 -12.72
N ALA A 43 1.49 -1.10 -13.39
CA ALA A 43 1.29 0.13 -14.15
C ALA A 43 1.35 1.37 -13.25
N ILE A 44 0.83 1.34 -12.03
CA ILE A 44 1.01 2.43 -11.06
C ILE A 44 2.51 2.73 -10.84
N PHE A 45 3.32 1.67 -10.67
CA PHE A 45 4.74 1.81 -10.38
C PHE A 45 5.58 2.14 -11.63
N GLU A 46 5.24 1.59 -12.79
CA GLU A 46 6.04 1.69 -14.02
C GLU A 46 5.57 2.80 -14.97
N ARG A 47 4.25 3.00 -15.06
CA ARG A 47 3.58 3.92 -16.01
C ARG A 47 3.00 5.15 -15.31
N GLY A 48 2.83 5.09 -13.98
CA GLY A 48 2.38 6.18 -13.13
C GLY A 48 0.87 6.18 -12.88
N LEU A 49 0.45 7.06 -11.97
CA LEU A 49 -0.92 7.19 -11.47
C LEU A 49 -1.96 7.44 -12.59
N LEU A 50 -1.62 8.27 -13.59
CA LEU A 50 -2.57 8.68 -14.64
C LEU A 50 -3.02 7.51 -15.51
N GLN A 51 -2.10 6.63 -15.92
CA GLN A 51 -2.44 5.46 -16.73
C GLN A 51 -3.38 4.52 -15.96
N SER A 52 -3.10 4.31 -14.67
CA SER A 52 -3.93 3.47 -13.82
C SER A 52 -5.31 4.08 -13.55
N MET A 53 -5.44 5.41 -13.58
CA MET A 53 -6.74 6.08 -13.54
C MET A 53 -7.54 5.84 -14.83
N GLU A 54 -6.90 5.91 -16.00
CA GLU A 54 -7.56 5.58 -17.29
C GLU A 54 -8.04 4.12 -17.29
N ASP A 55 -7.18 3.19 -16.88
CA ASP A 55 -7.48 1.75 -16.84
C ASP A 55 -8.59 1.43 -15.83
N SER A 56 -8.77 2.26 -14.80
CA SER A 56 -9.81 2.07 -13.78
C SER A 56 -11.24 2.24 -14.31
N GLY A 57 -11.41 2.87 -15.48
CA GLY A 57 -12.72 3.16 -16.06
C GLY A 57 -13.54 4.18 -15.28
N ILE A 58 -12.94 4.87 -14.30
CA ILE A 58 -13.58 5.98 -13.59
C ILE A 58 -13.55 7.21 -14.51
N PRO A 59 -14.70 7.86 -14.77
CA PRO A 59 -14.74 9.08 -15.57
C PRO A 59 -13.80 10.15 -15.00
N THR A 60 -12.96 10.74 -15.83
CA THR A 60 -11.89 11.66 -15.39
C THR A 60 -12.43 12.87 -14.64
N ASP A 61 -13.63 13.33 -14.99
CA ASP A 61 -14.35 14.44 -14.36
C ASP A 61 -14.94 14.09 -12.98
N GLU A 62 -15.03 12.80 -12.65
CA GLU A 62 -15.45 12.30 -11.33
C GLU A 62 -14.26 11.97 -10.41
N VAL A 63 -13.02 12.02 -10.92
CA VAL A 63 -11.85 11.63 -10.12
C VAL A 63 -11.45 12.75 -9.15
N ILE A 64 -11.39 12.38 -7.87
CA ILE A 64 -10.79 13.18 -6.81
C ILE A 64 -9.56 12.42 -6.30
N PHE A 65 -8.37 13.02 -6.44
CA PHE A 65 -7.15 12.44 -5.89
C PHE A 65 -7.04 12.75 -4.39
N GLN A 66 -6.88 11.71 -3.57
CA GLN A 66 -6.72 11.83 -2.12
C GLN A 66 -5.39 11.20 -1.70
N GLN A 67 -4.62 11.93 -0.89
CA GLN A 67 -3.42 11.47 -0.19
C GLN A 67 -3.37 12.13 1.20
N ASP A 68 -2.41 11.76 2.04
CA ASP A 68 -2.22 12.39 3.35
C ASP A 68 -1.52 13.76 3.23
N ASP A 69 -1.56 14.53 4.33
CA ASP A 69 -0.95 15.86 4.41
C ASP A 69 0.55 15.80 4.78
N ASP A 70 1.25 14.71 4.47
CA ASP A 70 2.70 14.66 4.73
C ASP A 70 3.39 15.78 3.91
N PRO A 71 4.27 16.62 4.52
CA PRO A 71 4.85 17.81 3.89
C PRO A 71 5.49 17.57 2.51
N LYS A 72 5.92 16.34 2.20
CA LYS A 72 6.45 16.02 0.86
C LYS A 72 5.37 16.11 -0.24
N HIS A 73 4.13 15.79 0.09
CA HIS A 73 2.98 15.77 -0.82
C HIS A 73 2.44 17.18 -1.13
N THR A 74 2.76 18.16 -0.28
CA THR A 74 2.41 19.59 -0.49
C THR A 74 3.59 20.43 -0.98
N SER A 75 4.73 19.80 -1.32
CA SER A 75 5.93 20.51 -1.76
C SER A 75 5.77 21.09 -3.18
N ARG A 76 6.49 22.18 -3.50
CA ARG A 76 6.50 22.79 -4.85
C ARG A 76 6.93 21.85 -5.98
N ARG A 77 7.61 20.75 -5.65
CA ARG A 77 8.01 19.74 -6.65
C ARG A 77 6.91 18.72 -6.94
N ALA A 78 5.95 18.59 -6.02
CA ALA A 78 4.81 17.69 -6.13
C ALA A 78 3.55 18.39 -6.68
N GLN A 79 3.56 19.73 -6.77
CA GLN A 79 2.50 20.55 -7.39
C GLN A 79 2.78 20.84 -8.86
#